data_AF-A0A953DWL6-F1
#
_entry.id   AF-A0A953DWL6-F1
#
_cell.length_a   1.000
_cell.length_b   1.000
_cell.length_c   1.000
_cell.angle_alpha   90.00
_cell.angle_beta   90.00
_cell.angle_gamma   90.00
#
_symmetry.space_group_name_H-M   'P 1'
#
loop_
_entity.id
_entity.type
_entity.pdbx_description
1 polymer ?
#
loop_
_entity_poly.entity_id
_entity_poly.type
_entity_poly.pdbx_seq_one_letter_code
_entity_poly.pdbx_strand_id
1 'polypeptide(L)'
;MKSILFVCTGNICRSPIAEGLFRRMLGNRKDIEVFSAGVHAVRGQPPSLYAIQVCADEGVDISGLRSQPLTSELVERATHIFAMTGAHLETIHTLFPQSAEKTFLLREFEEPGTTVWRDVPDPIGMGREAYEQCAQVIKRALPGVLAFVEQGAPVRPGPLKGATEIATRHAADVFSGSMEDVPRIETGLMGTAAAPRYGEALRKVDPEIFDAIVAEEKRQRDNIELIASENFTSRAVMEAQGSVLTNKYAEGYPRKRWYGGCENVDVAEQLAIDRAKKLFGCEHVNVQPHSGTQANMAVYFAVLKPGDKILTMNLAHGGHLSHGHPANFSGKFYEVTQYGVDEKTEQLDYDALQKLAEQVRPAMITAGASAYPRVFDFPRLRRIADSVGALLFIDMAHIAGLVAAGQHPSPVPHAQFVTTTTHKSLRGPRGGIVMCEEKFAKIIDSTLFPGVQGGPLMHVIAAKAVCFHEALQPQFR
;
A
#
# COMPACT_ATOMS: atom_id res chain seq x y z
N MET A 1 31.57 2.67 23.93
CA MET A 1 30.54 3.68 24.23
C MET A 1 29.41 3.47 23.23
N LYS A 2 28.17 3.31 23.69
CA LYS A 2 27.01 3.14 22.82
C LYS A 2 26.49 4.54 22.44
N SER A 3 26.22 4.76 21.17
CA SER A 3 25.74 6.04 20.63
C SER A 3 24.32 5.87 20.13
N ILE A 4 23.38 6.62 20.70
CA ILE A 4 21.95 6.51 20.42
C ILE A 4 21.48 7.76 19.69
N LEU A 5 20.86 7.55 18.52
CA LEU A 5 20.35 8.61 17.67
C LEU A 5 18.83 8.55 17.56
N PHE A 6 18.13 9.58 18.02
CA PHE A 6 16.68 9.73 17.78
C PHE A 6 16.42 10.58 16.53
N VAL A 7 15.56 10.11 15.62
CA VAL A 7 15.32 10.78 14.32
C VAL A 7 13.84 11.11 14.12
N CYS A 8 13.54 12.39 13.87
CA CYS A 8 12.21 12.84 13.43
C CYS A 8 12.30 13.66 12.14
N THR A 9 11.27 14.45 11.79
CA THR A 9 11.26 15.25 10.57
C THR A 9 12.20 16.46 10.68
N GLY A 10 11.87 17.42 11.55
CA GLY A 10 12.57 18.71 11.64
C GLY A 10 13.58 18.84 12.78
N ASN A 11 13.70 17.83 13.65
CA ASN A 11 14.55 17.87 14.86
C ASN A 11 14.27 19.04 15.82
N ILE A 12 13.00 19.43 15.94
CA ILE A 12 12.56 20.51 16.86
C ILE A 12 11.46 20.08 17.84
N CYS A 13 10.80 18.93 17.63
CA CYS A 13 9.72 18.44 18.51
C CYS A 13 10.04 17.05 19.07
N ARG A 14 9.68 16.00 18.31
CA ARG A 14 9.73 14.59 18.75
C ARG A 14 11.13 14.09 19.15
N SER A 15 12.14 14.28 18.29
CA SER A 15 13.49 13.76 18.59
C SER A 15 14.24 14.51 19.69
N PRO A 16 14.11 15.84 19.86
CA PRO A 16 14.58 16.53 21.07
C PRO A 16 13.90 16.06 22.36
N ILE A 17 12.58 15.82 22.35
CA ILE A 17 11.86 15.27 23.50
C ILE A 17 12.43 13.90 23.88
N ALA A 18 12.61 13.02 22.91
CA ALA A 18 13.20 11.70 23.14
C ALA A 18 14.63 11.77 23.69
N GLU A 19 15.49 12.63 23.12
CA GLU A 19 16.84 12.87 23.61
C GLU A 19 16.85 13.34 25.07
N GLY A 20 16.02 14.33 25.40
CA GLY A 20 15.92 14.87 26.76
C GLY A 20 15.45 13.84 27.78
N LEU A 21 14.32 13.20 27.52
CA LEU A 21 13.75 12.19 28.42
C LEU A 21 14.67 10.98 28.59
N PHE A 22 15.34 10.56 27.52
CA PHE A 22 16.29 9.44 27.59
C PHE A 22 17.54 9.80 28.38
N ARG A 23 18.09 11.02 28.21
CA ARG A 23 19.21 11.51 29.04
C ARG A 23 18.87 11.53 30.53
N ARG A 24 17.67 11.99 30.89
CA ARG A 24 17.20 11.93 32.29
C ARG A 24 17.18 10.51 32.82
N MET A 25 16.68 9.57 32.01
CA MET A 25 16.61 8.16 32.40
C MET A 25 18.00 7.53 32.56
N LEU A 26 18.99 7.96 31.77
CA LEU A 26 20.38 7.51 31.90
C LEU A 26 21.09 8.09 33.14
N GLY A 27 20.66 9.24 33.65
CA GLY A 27 21.29 9.91 34.78
C GLY A 27 22.77 10.23 34.50
N ASN A 28 23.67 9.78 35.38
CA ASN A 28 25.11 10.06 35.29
C ASN A 28 25.91 9.01 34.49
N ARG A 29 25.22 8.13 33.76
CA ARG A 29 25.88 7.12 32.93
C ARG A 29 26.72 7.76 31.82
N LYS A 30 27.94 7.27 31.63
CA LYS A 30 28.89 7.75 30.61
C LYS A 30 29.16 6.72 29.51
N ASP A 31 28.61 5.52 29.65
CA ASP A 31 28.76 4.43 28.69
C ASP A 31 27.81 4.55 27.49
N ILE A 32 26.78 5.40 27.61
CA ILE A 32 25.78 5.69 26.58
C ILE A 32 25.76 7.19 26.28
N GLU A 33 25.97 7.54 25.01
CA GLU A 33 25.79 8.88 24.47
C GLU A 33 24.47 8.98 23.70
N VAL A 34 23.80 10.13 23.78
CA VAL A 34 22.48 10.34 23.17
C VAL A 34 22.46 11.65 22.41
N PHE A 35 21.95 11.61 21.19
CA PHE A 35 21.75 12.77 20.34
C PHE A 35 20.53 12.58 19.44
N SER A 36 20.08 13.66 18.80
CA SER A 36 18.95 13.65 17.89
C SER A 36 19.26 14.37 16.58
N ALA A 37 18.53 14.00 15.53
CA ALA A 37 18.61 14.61 14.20
C ALA A 37 17.24 14.59 13.51
N GLY A 38 17.18 15.14 12.30
CA GLY A 38 15.98 15.08 11.48
C GLY A 38 16.24 14.93 9.99
N VAL A 39 15.39 14.16 9.32
CA VAL A 39 15.52 13.84 7.88
C VAL A 39 15.31 15.06 6.98
N HIS A 40 14.62 16.09 7.47
CA HIS A 40 14.40 17.37 6.79
C HIS A 40 14.66 18.56 7.73
N ALA A 41 15.60 18.41 8.66
CA ALA A 41 15.91 19.46 9.62
C ALA A 41 16.73 20.59 8.99
N VAL A 42 16.31 21.83 9.21
CA VAL A 42 17.14 23.02 9.02
C VAL A 42 18.07 23.12 10.22
N ARG A 43 19.38 23.30 10.01
CA ARG A 43 20.36 23.36 11.11
C ARG A 43 20.17 24.61 11.99
N GLY A 44 20.26 24.43 13.30
CA GLY A 44 20.40 25.53 14.27
C GLY A 44 19.10 26.08 14.86
N GLN A 45 17.94 25.51 14.55
CA GLN A 45 16.68 25.89 15.18
C GLN A 45 16.58 25.36 16.61
N PRO A 46 16.04 26.13 17.56
CA PRO A 46 15.75 25.62 18.89
C PRO A 46 14.56 24.64 18.84
N PRO A 47 14.42 23.74 19.83
CA PRO A 47 13.19 22.99 20.02
C PRO A 47 11.99 23.92 20.16
N SER A 48 10.81 23.43 19.77
CA SER A 48 9.59 24.22 19.90
C SER A 48 9.29 24.51 21.37
N LEU A 49 8.60 25.63 21.62
CA LEU A 49 8.30 26.08 22.97
C LEU A 49 7.54 25.02 23.78
N TYR A 50 6.55 24.36 23.18
CA TYR A 50 5.83 23.28 23.85
C TYR A 50 6.70 22.04 24.08
N ALA A 51 7.65 21.71 23.19
CA ALA A 51 8.59 20.62 23.43
C ALA A 51 9.48 20.89 24.66
N ILE A 52 9.93 22.14 24.82
CA ILE A 52 10.70 22.58 25.99
C ILE A 52 9.85 22.45 27.26
N GLN A 53 8.61 22.96 27.22
CA GLN A 53 7.70 22.95 28.37
C GLN A 53 7.39 21.52 28.85
N VAL A 54 7.00 20.61 27.95
CA VAL A 54 6.67 19.23 28.35
C VAL A 54 7.88 18.46 28.87
N CYS A 55 9.09 18.77 28.40
CA CYS A 55 10.31 18.21 28.98
C CYS A 55 10.62 18.82 30.34
N ALA A 56 10.39 20.13 30.53
CA ALA A 56 10.59 20.81 31.79
C ALA A 56 9.63 20.30 32.88
N ASP A 57 8.37 19.98 32.53
CA ASP A 57 7.41 19.32 33.41
C ASP A 57 7.92 17.94 33.89
N GLU A 58 8.67 17.26 33.03
CA GLU A 58 9.39 16.02 33.34
C GLU A 58 10.79 16.29 33.91
N GLY A 59 11.09 17.52 34.35
CA GLY A 59 12.35 17.95 34.97
C GLY A 59 13.58 17.80 34.08
N VAL A 60 13.44 18.04 32.77
CA VAL A 60 14.54 18.05 31.79
C VAL A 60 14.54 19.37 31.02
N ASP A 61 15.69 20.04 30.99
CA ASP A 61 15.88 21.19 30.11
C ASP A 61 16.47 20.76 28.77
N ILE A 62 15.70 20.97 27.69
CA ILE A 62 16.15 20.76 26.31
C ILE A 62 16.36 22.07 25.53
N SER A 63 16.21 23.24 26.16
CA SER A 63 16.29 24.55 25.51
C SER A 63 17.64 24.84 24.83
N GLY A 64 18.71 24.18 25.30
CA GLY A 64 20.04 24.23 24.72
C GLY A 64 20.23 23.41 23.45
N LEU A 65 19.34 22.46 23.14
CA LEU A 65 19.46 21.63 21.93
C LEU A 65 19.28 22.48 20.67
N ARG A 66 19.91 22.05 19.57
CA ARG A 66 19.78 22.70 18.27
C ARG A 66 19.54 21.66 17.21
N SER A 67 18.59 21.93 16.33
CA SER A 67 18.26 21.03 15.23
C SER A 67 19.48 20.81 14.34
N GLN A 68 19.63 19.58 13.85
CA GLN A 68 20.65 19.21 12.88
C GLN A 68 20.08 18.22 11.85
N PRO A 69 20.46 18.36 10.58
CA PRO A 69 20.10 17.38 9.56
C PRO A 69 20.72 16.02 9.88
N LEU A 70 20.01 14.97 9.52
CA LEU A 70 20.56 13.62 9.52
C LEU A 70 21.66 13.52 8.46
N THR A 71 22.87 13.13 8.85
CA THR A 71 24.02 12.98 7.95
C THR A 71 24.64 11.59 8.06
N SER A 72 25.46 11.22 7.07
CA SER A 72 26.24 9.97 7.06
C SER A 72 27.08 9.83 8.32
N GLU A 73 27.72 10.89 8.79
CA GLU A 73 28.60 10.85 9.96
C GLU A 73 27.82 10.54 11.25
N LEU A 74 26.62 11.12 11.40
CA LEU A 74 25.74 10.84 12.54
C LEU A 74 25.24 9.39 12.51
N VAL A 75 24.88 8.90 11.32
CA VAL A 75 24.42 7.54 11.11
C VAL A 75 25.54 6.52 11.35
N GLU A 76 26.75 6.77 10.89
CA GLU A 76 27.92 5.91 11.11
C GLU A 76 28.28 5.85 12.59
N ARG A 77 28.34 7.00 13.25
CA ARG A 77 28.62 7.11 14.69
C ARG A 77 27.57 6.44 15.57
N ALA A 78 26.31 6.43 15.15
CA ALA A 78 25.23 5.82 15.91
C ALA A 78 25.40 4.30 15.96
N THR A 79 25.33 3.74 17.17
CA THR A 79 25.21 2.29 17.38
C THR A 79 23.78 1.81 17.21
N HIS A 80 22.80 2.67 17.53
CA HIS A 80 21.37 2.41 17.36
C HIS A 80 20.66 3.70 16.97
N ILE A 81 19.71 3.59 16.04
CA ILE A 81 18.92 4.69 15.49
C ILE A 81 17.44 4.39 15.75
N PHE A 82 16.73 5.32 16.38
CA PHE A 82 15.31 5.20 16.68
C PHE A 82 14.51 6.27 15.94
N ALA A 83 13.83 5.83 14.89
CA ALA A 83 12.97 6.64 14.06
C ALA A 83 11.62 6.87 14.74
N MET A 84 11.05 8.07 14.59
CA MET A 84 9.74 8.39 15.17
C MET A 84 8.56 7.82 14.37
N THR A 85 8.73 7.55 13.08
CA THR A 85 7.68 7.02 12.20
C THR A 85 8.23 6.02 11.21
N GLY A 86 7.38 5.18 10.63
CA GLY A 86 7.76 4.30 9.52
C GLY A 86 8.32 5.07 8.33
N ALA A 87 7.74 6.24 8.00
CA ALA A 87 8.26 7.09 6.92
C ALA A 87 9.69 7.61 7.20
N HIS A 88 10.04 7.90 8.46
CA HIS A 88 11.42 8.24 8.83
C HIS A 88 12.34 7.03 8.65
N LEU A 89 11.90 5.84 9.06
CA LEU A 89 12.66 4.60 8.92
C LEU A 89 12.93 4.27 7.44
N GLU A 90 11.90 4.35 6.60
CA GLU A 90 12.02 4.22 5.14
C GLU A 90 12.99 5.25 4.54
N THR A 91 12.88 6.51 4.96
CA THR A 91 13.80 7.57 4.52
C THR A 91 15.24 7.26 4.92
N ILE A 92 15.47 6.82 6.17
CA ILE A 92 16.80 6.43 6.65
C ILE A 92 17.36 5.26 5.83
N HIS A 93 16.55 4.23 5.58
CA HIS A 93 16.98 3.07 4.79
C HIS A 93 17.27 3.43 3.33
N THR A 94 16.51 4.36 2.76
CA THR A 94 16.70 4.82 1.39
C THR A 94 17.99 5.63 1.27
N LEU A 95 18.25 6.54 2.22
CA LEU A 95 19.41 7.43 2.19
C LEU A 95 20.69 6.75 2.70
N PHE A 96 20.57 5.80 3.64
CA PHE A 96 21.69 5.14 4.32
C PHE A 96 21.44 3.62 4.48
N PRO A 97 21.43 2.84 3.38
CA PRO A 97 21.08 1.41 3.41
C PRO A 97 21.91 0.57 4.40
N GLN A 98 23.18 0.91 4.59
CA GLN A 98 24.11 0.26 5.50
C GLN A 98 23.71 0.36 6.98
N SER A 99 22.75 1.22 7.32
CA SER A 99 22.28 1.42 8.69
C SER A 99 21.03 0.62 9.06
N ALA A 100 20.49 -0.19 8.13
CA ALA A 100 19.23 -0.90 8.32
C ALA A 100 19.21 -1.82 9.55
N GLU A 101 20.30 -2.53 9.80
CA GLU A 101 20.40 -3.48 10.95
C GLU A 101 20.40 -2.78 12.32
N LYS A 102 20.69 -1.47 12.34
CA LYS A 102 20.75 -0.67 13.55
C LYS A 102 19.69 0.44 13.60
N THR A 103 18.70 0.39 12.71
CA THR A 103 17.60 1.36 12.65
C THR A 103 16.28 0.70 13.02
N PHE A 104 15.58 1.31 13.99
CA PHE A 104 14.37 0.76 14.60
C PHE A 104 13.30 1.84 14.70
N LEU A 105 12.04 1.42 14.77
CA LEU A 105 10.93 2.34 15.01
C LEU A 105 10.72 2.49 16.53
N LEU A 106 10.70 3.71 17.05
CA LEU A 106 10.71 3.96 18.50
C LEU A 106 9.59 3.23 19.23
N ARG A 107 8.36 3.25 18.69
CA ARG A 107 7.22 2.62 19.37
C ARG A 107 7.22 1.10 19.25
N GLU A 108 8.25 0.49 18.65
CA GLU A 108 8.46 -0.95 18.76
C GLU A 108 8.76 -1.40 20.19
N PHE A 109 9.20 -0.46 21.02
CA PHE A 109 9.65 -0.67 22.39
C PHE A 109 8.60 -0.26 23.44
N GLU A 110 7.39 0.14 23.03
CA GLU A 110 6.27 0.51 23.93
C GLU A 110 5.62 -0.74 24.55
N GLU A 111 5.33 -1.78 23.75
CA GLU A 111 4.78 -3.07 24.20
C GLU A 111 5.25 -4.22 23.28
N PRO A 112 5.66 -5.39 23.82
CA PRO A 112 5.91 -6.57 23.01
C PRO A 112 4.63 -7.08 22.33
N GLY A 113 4.64 -7.31 21.02
CA GLY A 113 3.58 -8.03 20.29
C GLY A 113 2.44 -7.22 19.66
N THR A 114 2.51 -5.89 19.56
CA THR A 114 1.40 -5.04 19.03
C THR A 114 1.82 -4.18 17.82
N THR A 115 1.98 -4.73 16.61
CA THR A 115 2.68 -4.00 15.52
C THR A 115 1.85 -3.06 14.66
N VAL A 116 0.52 -3.00 14.81
CA VAL A 116 -0.33 -2.22 13.90
C VAL A 116 -0.16 -0.71 14.17
N TRP A 117 0.64 -0.04 13.33
CA TRP A 117 0.92 1.42 13.27
C TRP A 117 1.57 2.05 14.50
N ARG A 118 2.91 2.03 14.49
CA ARG A 118 3.81 2.45 15.58
C ARG A 118 4.49 3.81 15.37
N ASP A 119 3.79 4.77 14.80
CA ASP A 119 4.31 6.13 14.64
C ASP A 119 4.09 6.97 15.92
N VAL A 120 5.09 7.77 16.29
CA VAL A 120 4.96 8.84 17.27
C VAL A 120 4.23 10.00 16.60
N PRO A 121 3.03 10.40 17.10
CA PRO A 121 2.25 11.49 16.53
C PRO A 121 3.07 12.76 16.39
N ASP A 122 2.91 13.50 15.29
CA ASP A 122 3.63 14.75 15.08
C ASP A 122 2.86 15.93 15.72
N PRO A 123 3.39 16.59 16.77
CA PRO A 123 2.67 17.67 17.44
C PRO A 123 2.91 19.05 16.80
N ILE A 124 3.64 19.12 15.67
CA ILE A 124 4.03 20.40 15.07
C ILE A 124 2.82 21.26 14.68
N GLY A 125 2.85 22.54 15.04
CA GLY A 125 1.74 23.48 14.77
C GLY A 125 0.48 23.25 15.62
N MET A 126 0.46 22.24 16.49
CA MET A 126 -0.67 21.94 17.37
C MET A 126 -0.52 22.59 18.76
N GLY A 127 -1.58 22.50 19.58
CA GLY A 127 -1.57 22.97 20.96
C GLY A 127 -0.74 22.08 21.91
N ARG A 128 -0.53 22.57 23.15
CA ARG A 128 0.29 21.90 24.18
C ARG A 128 -0.11 20.44 24.44
N GLU A 129 -1.41 20.14 24.46
CA GLU A 129 -1.93 18.78 24.69
C GLU A 129 -1.34 17.74 23.70
N ALA A 130 -1.16 18.12 22.43
CA ALA A 130 -0.56 17.24 21.43
C ALA A 130 0.92 16.93 21.75
N TYR A 131 1.65 17.91 22.31
CA TYR A 131 3.02 17.71 22.77
C TYR A 131 3.08 16.82 24.01
N GLU A 132 2.14 16.95 24.93
CA GLU A 132 2.03 16.09 26.11
C GLU A 132 1.76 14.64 25.69
N GLN A 133 0.80 14.41 24.79
CA GLN A 133 0.53 13.09 24.24
C GLN A 133 1.75 12.50 23.53
N CYS A 134 2.44 13.30 22.70
CA CYS A 134 3.68 12.92 22.05
C CYS A 134 4.75 12.50 23.07
N ALA A 135 4.98 13.31 24.11
CA ALA A 135 5.95 13.03 25.16
C ALA A 135 5.60 11.75 25.93
N GLN A 136 4.32 11.52 26.26
CA GLN A 136 3.88 10.28 26.92
C GLN A 136 4.12 9.04 26.06
N VAL A 137 3.84 9.12 24.76
CA VAL A 137 4.13 8.03 23.81
C VAL A 137 5.62 7.70 23.78
N ILE A 138 6.47 8.72 23.67
CA ILE A 138 7.93 8.55 23.71
C ILE A 138 8.34 7.92 25.04
N LYS A 139 7.90 8.49 26.17
CA LYS A 139 8.24 8.06 27.53
C LYS A 139 7.93 6.59 27.78
N ARG A 140 6.79 6.07 27.29
CA ARG A 140 6.44 4.65 27.43
C ARG A 140 7.37 3.71 26.66
N ALA A 141 7.95 4.15 25.54
CA ALA A 141 8.86 3.33 24.74
C ALA A 141 10.31 3.33 25.26
N LEU A 142 10.75 4.39 25.94
CA LEU A 142 12.15 4.56 26.35
C LEU A 142 12.69 3.44 27.25
N PRO A 143 11.95 2.88 28.23
CA PRO A 143 12.44 1.75 29.03
C PRO A 143 12.80 0.53 28.18
N GLY A 144 11.98 0.19 27.18
CA GLY A 144 12.26 -0.90 26.25
C GLY A 144 13.47 -0.60 25.36
N VAL A 145 13.64 0.66 24.95
CA VAL A 145 14.85 1.11 24.23
C VAL A 145 16.10 0.91 25.08
N LEU A 146 16.07 1.31 26.36
CA LEU A 146 17.22 1.16 27.24
C LEU A 146 17.57 -0.32 27.43
N ALA A 147 16.58 -1.17 27.74
CA ALA A 147 16.80 -2.61 27.90
C ALA A 147 17.39 -3.25 26.63
N PHE A 148 16.90 -2.87 25.45
CA PHE A 148 17.41 -3.35 24.17
C PHE A 148 18.86 -2.90 23.93
N VAL A 149 19.14 -1.61 24.14
CA VAL A 149 20.48 -1.05 24.00
C VAL A 149 21.46 -1.76 24.94
N GLU A 150 21.04 -2.15 26.14
CA GLU A 150 21.87 -2.84 27.14
C GLU A 150 22.26 -4.27 26.74
N GLN A 151 21.38 -5.02 26.09
CA GLN A 151 21.58 -6.43 25.73
C GLN A 151 22.72 -6.69 24.73
N GLY A 152 23.27 -5.66 24.09
CA GLY A 152 24.61 -5.69 23.49
C GLY A 152 24.76 -6.43 22.16
N ALA A 153 23.75 -7.14 21.69
CA ALA A 153 23.65 -7.64 20.32
C ALA A 153 22.35 -7.12 19.68
N PRO A 154 22.35 -6.74 18.39
CA PRO A 154 21.13 -6.37 17.66
C PRO A 154 20.27 -7.63 17.46
N VAL A 155 19.58 -8.05 18.52
CA VAL A 155 18.57 -9.11 18.46
C VAL A 155 17.25 -8.43 18.74
N ARG A 156 16.43 -8.28 17.70
CA ARG A 156 15.06 -7.79 17.82
C ARG A 156 14.36 -8.54 18.96
N PRO A 157 13.65 -7.85 19.87
CA PRO A 157 12.99 -8.52 20.99
C PRO A 157 12.01 -9.58 20.45
N GLY A 158 12.33 -10.85 20.69
CA GLY A 158 11.44 -11.98 20.47
C GLY A 158 10.40 -12.09 21.60
N PRO A 159 9.33 -12.88 21.43
CA PRO A 159 8.32 -13.06 22.46
C PRO A 159 8.93 -13.73 23.70
N LEU A 160 8.67 -13.13 24.87
CA LEU A 160 8.99 -13.72 26.18
C LEU A 160 8.20 -15.02 26.37
N LYS A 161 8.89 -16.12 26.66
CA LYS A 161 8.27 -17.39 27.07
C LYS A 161 7.68 -17.23 28.48
N GLY A 162 6.36 -17.46 28.63
CA GLY A 162 5.72 -17.60 29.94
C GLY A 162 4.37 -16.90 30.07
N ALA A 163 3.42 -17.19 29.19
CA ALA A 163 2.03 -16.72 29.30
C ALA A 163 1.06 -17.88 29.03
N THR A 164 1.19 -18.96 29.79
CA THR A 164 0.24 -20.08 29.78
C THR A 164 -0.08 -20.46 31.20
N GLU A 165 -0.76 -19.58 31.95
CA GLU A 165 -1.35 -19.98 33.24
C GLU A 165 -2.38 -18.99 33.83
N ILE A 166 -3.13 -18.22 33.03
CA ILE A 166 -4.27 -17.45 33.56
C ILE A 166 -5.39 -17.39 32.52
N ALA A 167 -5.93 -18.56 32.16
CA ALA A 167 -7.09 -18.65 31.27
C ALA A 167 -8.05 -19.74 31.74
N THR A 168 -8.42 -19.71 33.02
CA THR A 168 -9.63 -20.40 33.51
C THR A 168 -10.15 -19.67 34.74
N ARG A 169 -11.09 -18.75 34.55
CA ARG A 169 -12.24 -18.51 35.44
C ARG A 169 -13.07 -17.33 34.94
N HIS A 170 -14.39 -17.55 34.93
CA HIS A 170 -15.48 -16.61 34.72
C HIS A 170 -15.96 -16.37 33.28
N ALA A 171 -16.54 -17.43 32.70
CA ALA A 171 -17.70 -17.32 31.83
C ALA A 171 -18.90 -17.97 32.56
N ALA A 172 -19.59 -17.19 33.39
CA ALA A 172 -20.92 -17.47 33.92
C ALA A 172 -21.39 -16.20 34.62
N ASP A 173 -22.18 -15.38 33.91
CA ASP A 173 -23.47 -14.88 34.41
C ASP A 173 -24.07 -13.95 33.35
N VAL A 174 -25.13 -14.48 32.75
CA VAL A 174 -25.94 -13.93 31.68
C VAL A 174 -27.19 -13.33 32.33
N PHE A 175 -27.44 -12.06 32.04
CA PHE A 175 -28.74 -11.37 32.03
C PHE A 175 -29.70 -11.54 33.23
N SER A 176 -29.82 -10.49 34.03
CA SER A 176 -31.10 -10.09 34.66
C SER A 176 -31.06 -8.61 35.06
N GLY A 177 -31.89 -7.76 34.44
CA GLY A 177 -32.04 -6.35 34.86
C GLY A 177 -32.93 -5.51 33.94
N SER A 178 -33.89 -4.81 34.54
CA SER A 178 -35.08 -4.15 33.99
C SER A 178 -34.86 -2.82 33.26
N MET A 179 -35.85 -2.42 32.45
CA MET A 179 -35.95 -1.17 31.68
C MET A 179 -36.18 0.11 32.53
N GLU A 180 -35.64 0.19 33.74
CA GLU A 180 -35.77 1.36 34.62
C GLU A 180 -34.44 1.65 35.33
N ASP A 181 -33.39 1.98 34.57
CA ASP A 181 -32.18 2.60 35.11
C ASP A 181 -31.56 3.48 34.02
N VAL A 182 -32.11 4.68 33.86
CA VAL A 182 -31.46 5.76 33.09
C VAL A 182 -30.59 6.56 34.06
N PRO A 183 -29.26 6.51 33.98
CA PRO A 183 -28.43 7.36 34.81
C PRO A 183 -28.60 8.81 34.37
N ARG A 184 -28.90 9.69 35.34
CA ARG A 184 -28.82 11.13 35.20
C ARG A 184 -27.44 11.50 34.64
N ILE A 185 -27.42 12.33 33.60
CA ILE A 185 -26.20 12.90 33.04
C ILE A 185 -25.57 13.79 34.11
N GLU A 186 -24.57 13.28 34.82
CA GLU A 186 -23.62 14.10 35.55
C GLU A 186 -22.77 14.85 34.51
N THR A 187 -22.85 16.18 34.56
CA THR A 187 -21.95 17.08 33.82
C THR A 187 -20.56 17.01 34.46
N GLY A 188 -19.86 15.90 34.24
CA GLY A 188 -18.43 15.75 34.48
C GLY A 188 -17.67 16.18 33.23
N LEU A 189 -16.65 17.01 33.41
CA LEU A 189 -15.70 17.46 32.39
C LEU A 189 -15.36 16.30 31.44
N MET A 190 -15.72 16.45 30.15
CA MET A 190 -15.30 15.57 29.08
C MET A 190 -13.77 15.50 29.08
N GLY A 191 -13.22 14.41 29.63
CA GLY A 191 -11.86 14.01 29.35
C GLY A 191 -11.75 13.80 27.84
N THR A 192 -10.82 14.52 27.20
CA THR A 192 -10.53 14.37 25.78
C THR A 192 -10.08 12.93 25.53
N ALA A 193 -10.98 12.12 24.96
CA ALA A 193 -10.65 10.76 24.55
C ALA A 193 -9.47 10.84 23.58
N ALA A 194 -8.37 10.15 23.90
CA ALA A 194 -7.22 10.05 23.03
C ALA A 194 -7.65 9.63 21.61
N ALA A 195 -7.03 10.20 20.58
CA ALA A 195 -7.34 9.83 19.20
C ALA A 195 -7.22 8.29 19.04
N PRO A 196 -8.24 7.63 18.46
CA PRO A 196 -8.27 6.17 18.39
C PRO A 196 -7.04 5.66 17.65
N ARG A 197 -6.33 4.70 18.25
CA ARG A 197 -5.16 4.08 17.63
C ARG A 197 -5.65 3.15 16.51
N TYR A 198 -4.97 3.17 15.36
CA TYR A 198 -5.34 2.26 14.27
C TYR A 198 -5.30 0.81 14.77
N GLY A 199 -6.35 0.05 14.46
CA GLY A 199 -6.46 -1.37 14.85
C GLY A 199 -6.95 -1.59 16.28
N GLU A 200 -7.10 -0.54 17.10
CA GLU A 200 -7.64 -0.67 18.47
C GLU A 200 -9.10 -1.16 18.46
N ALA A 201 -9.91 -0.61 17.55
CA ALA A 201 -11.28 -1.08 17.35
C ALA A 201 -11.31 -2.57 16.95
N LEU A 202 -10.41 -2.98 16.05
CA LEU A 202 -10.32 -4.37 15.61
C LEU A 202 -9.86 -5.27 16.76
N ARG A 203 -8.79 -4.94 17.48
CA ARG A 203 -8.29 -5.71 18.62
C ARG A 203 -9.36 -5.93 19.69
N LYS A 204 -10.22 -4.92 19.92
CA LYS A 204 -11.31 -5.00 20.89
C LYS A 204 -12.46 -5.92 20.41
N VAL A 205 -12.78 -5.88 19.13
CA VAL A 205 -13.90 -6.63 18.54
C VAL A 205 -13.51 -8.06 18.19
N ASP A 206 -12.34 -8.24 17.60
CA ASP A 206 -11.80 -9.49 17.08
C ASP A 206 -10.26 -9.54 17.26
N PRO A 207 -9.78 -9.96 18.45
CA PRO A 207 -8.35 -10.06 18.72
C PRO A 207 -7.65 -11.13 17.88
N GLU A 208 -8.34 -12.18 17.43
CA GLU A 208 -7.75 -13.25 16.61
C GLU A 208 -7.34 -12.73 15.23
N ILE A 209 -8.22 -11.96 14.58
CA ILE A 209 -7.90 -11.31 13.31
C ILE A 209 -6.84 -10.23 13.50
N PHE A 210 -6.86 -9.48 14.60
CA PHE A 210 -5.80 -8.53 14.92
C PHE A 210 -4.42 -9.20 15.01
N ASP A 211 -4.33 -10.32 15.74
CA ASP A 211 -3.10 -11.07 15.91
C ASP A 211 -2.60 -11.68 14.59
N ALA A 212 -3.52 -12.14 13.72
CA ALA A 212 -3.18 -12.61 12.38
C ALA A 212 -2.58 -11.50 11.49
N ILE A 213 -3.12 -10.27 11.55
CA ILE A 213 -2.58 -9.11 10.83
C ILE A 213 -1.19 -8.74 11.35
N VAL A 214 -1.00 -8.73 12.68
CA VAL A 214 0.31 -8.47 13.31
C VAL A 214 1.34 -9.52 12.88
N ALA A 215 0.95 -10.79 12.85
CA ALA A 215 1.81 -11.88 12.43
C ALA A 215 2.22 -11.76 10.95
N GLU A 216 1.29 -11.40 10.06
CA GLU A 216 1.58 -11.20 8.64
C GLU A 216 2.46 -9.97 8.39
N GLU A 217 2.24 -8.86 9.10
CA GLU A 217 3.10 -7.68 9.02
C GLU A 217 4.55 -8.04 9.41
N LYS A 218 4.71 -8.83 10.48
CA LYS A 218 6.02 -9.34 10.90
C LYS A 218 6.63 -10.24 9.82
N ARG A 219 5.85 -11.16 9.24
CA ARG A 219 6.32 -12.06 8.17
C ARG A 219 6.87 -11.27 6.99
N GLN A 220 6.11 -10.29 6.50
CA GLN A 220 6.50 -9.43 5.37
C GLN A 220 7.76 -8.61 5.66
N ARG A 221 7.92 -8.13 6.89
CA ARG A 221 9.07 -7.32 7.31
C ARG A 221 10.34 -8.14 7.50
N ASP A 222 10.21 -9.39 7.91
CA ASP A 222 11.33 -10.25 8.30
C ASP A 222 11.80 -11.18 7.17
N ASN A 223 11.08 -11.21 6.04
CA ASN A 223 11.38 -12.09 4.91
C ASN A 223 11.72 -11.32 3.63
N ILE A 224 12.44 -12.00 2.73
CA ILE A 224 12.68 -11.53 1.37
C ILE A 224 11.53 -12.01 0.48
N GLU A 225 10.69 -11.09 0.01
CA GLU A 225 9.59 -11.42 -0.90
C GLU A 225 10.05 -11.38 -2.36
N LEU A 226 10.04 -12.54 -3.03
CA LEU A 226 10.49 -12.70 -4.42
C LEU A 226 9.37 -13.12 -5.39
N ILE A 227 8.11 -13.05 -4.96
CA ILE A 227 6.95 -13.33 -5.81
C ILE A 227 6.73 -12.13 -6.74
N ALA A 228 6.95 -12.31 -8.05
CA ALA A 228 6.93 -11.22 -9.04
C ALA A 228 5.60 -10.46 -9.16
N SER A 229 4.49 -11.03 -8.68
CA SER A 229 3.16 -10.40 -8.67
C SER A 229 2.82 -9.70 -7.36
N GLU A 230 3.69 -9.76 -6.35
CA GLU A 230 3.49 -9.09 -5.07
C GLU A 230 4.26 -7.77 -5.01
N ASN A 231 3.78 -6.87 -4.16
CA ASN A 231 4.41 -5.59 -3.88
C ASN A 231 3.88 -5.03 -2.56
N PHE A 232 4.62 -4.11 -1.96
CA PHE A 232 4.20 -3.39 -0.77
C PHE A 232 3.59 -2.04 -1.18
N THR A 233 2.27 -1.91 -1.02
CA THR A 233 1.56 -0.66 -1.32
C THR A 233 1.87 0.42 -0.27
N SER A 234 1.68 1.70 -0.64
CA SER A 234 1.89 2.80 0.30
C SER A 234 0.85 2.82 1.43
N ARG A 235 1.22 3.47 2.55
CA ARG A 235 0.31 3.75 3.66
C ARG A 235 -0.91 4.56 3.23
N ALA A 236 -0.72 5.55 2.37
CA ALA A 236 -1.81 6.38 1.85
C ALA A 236 -2.85 5.56 1.06
N VAL A 237 -2.39 4.57 0.28
CA VAL A 237 -3.29 3.63 -0.42
C VAL A 237 -4.07 2.77 0.59
N MET A 238 -3.41 2.26 1.64
CA MET A 238 -4.08 1.48 2.69
C MET A 238 -5.12 2.29 3.47
N GLU A 239 -4.82 3.55 3.80
CA GLU A 239 -5.75 4.46 4.48
C GLU A 239 -6.99 4.74 3.64
N ALA A 240 -6.82 5.00 2.33
CA ALA A 240 -7.96 5.19 1.42
C ALA A 240 -8.80 3.91 1.29
N GLN A 241 -8.17 2.74 1.25
CA GLN A 241 -8.84 1.45 1.15
C GLN A 241 -9.64 1.10 2.42
N GLY A 242 -9.15 1.48 3.61
CA GLY A 242 -9.84 1.27 4.88
C GLY A 242 -10.83 2.37 5.28
N SER A 243 -11.21 3.25 4.35
CA SER A 243 -12.00 4.45 4.65
C SER A 243 -13.53 4.22 4.62
N VAL A 244 -14.27 5.23 5.08
CA VAL A 244 -15.75 5.28 5.06
C VAL A 244 -16.38 5.12 3.67
N LEU A 245 -15.59 5.27 2.60
CA LEU A 245 -16.03 5.02 1.23
C LEU A 245 -16.51 3.59 1.01
N THR A 246 -16.12 2.65 1.87
CA THR A 246 -16.65 1.27 1.85
C THR A 246 -18.16 1.19 2.07
N ASN A 247 -18.77 2.19 2.72
CA ASN A 247 -20.19 2.20 3.02
C ASN A 247 -21.05 2.70 1.84
N LYS A 248 -20.43 3.32 0.83
CA LYS A 248 -21.18 3.98 -0.25
C LYS A 248 -21.44 3.04 -1.42
N TYR A 249 -22.72 2.72 -1.62
CA TYR A 249 -23.21 2.04 -2.81
C TYR A 249 -23.46 3.05 -3.94
N ALA A 250 -22.76 2.93 -5.08
CA ALA A 250 -22.69 3.95 -6.14
C ALA A 250 -22.79 3.37 -7.56
N GLU A 251 -23.77 2.51 -7.81
CA GLU A 251 -24.01 1.92 -9.14
C GLU A 251 -24.20 2.99 -10.25
N GLY A 252 -23.67 2.68 -11.43
CA GLY A 252 -23.55 3.62 -12.56
C GLY A 252 -22.18 4.27 -12.61
N TYR A 253 -22.11 5.43 -13.25
CA TYR A 253 -20.87 6.17 -13.51
C TYR A 253 -20.97 7.61 -12.98
N PRO A 254 -19.85 8.35 -12.83
CA PRO A 254 -19.89 9.71 -12.34
C PRO A 254 -20.94 10.58 -13.04
N ARG A 255 -21.78 11.26 -12.25
CA ARG A 255 -22.94 12.07 -12.69
C ARG A 255 -24.07 11.29 -13.39
N LYS A 256 -23.99 9.96 -13.45
CA LYS A 256 -24.99 9.04 -14.03
C LYS A 256 -25.17 7.83 -13.11
N ARG A 257 -25.54 8.10 -11.86
CA ARG A 257 -25.71 7.11 -10.80
C ARG A 257 -27.16 6.68 -10.68
N TRP A 258 -27.37 5.44 -10.23
CA TRP A 258 -28.70 4.90 -9.90
C TRP A 258 -29.21 5.36 -8.53
N TYR A 259 -28.29 5.76 -7.64
CA TYR A 259 -28.58 6.20 -6.28
C TYR A 259 -28.08 7.62 -6.01
N GLY A 260 -28.78 8.37 -5.15
CA GLY A 260 -28.38 9.71 -4.72
C GLY A 260 -27.22 9.72 -3.71
N GLY A 261 -26.68 10.91 -3.43
CA GLY A 261 -25.62 11.11 -2.43
C GLY A 261 -24.24 10.59 -2.87
N CYS A 262 -23.93 10.71 -4.17
CA CYS A 262 -22.70 10.19 -4.77
C CYS A 262 -21.67 11.29 -5.10
N GLU A 263 -21.91 12.52 -4.66
CA GLU A 263 -21.13 13.71 -5.03
C GLU A 263 -19.65 13.54 -4.68
N ASN A 264 -19.35 13.01 -3.49
CA ASN A 264 -17.98 12.81 -3.02
C ASN A 264 -17.29 11.60 -3.68
N VAL A 265 -18.04 10.54 -3.97
CA VAL A 265 -17.46 9.33 -4.59
C VAL A 265 -17.25 9.53 -6.08
N ASP A 266 -18.05 10.37 -6.72
CA ASP A 266 -17.83 10.84 -8.09
C ASP A 266 -16.52 11.61 -8.22
N VAL A 267 -16.14 12.42 -7.23
CA VAL A 267 -14.83 13.09 -7.19
C VAL A 267 -13.70 12.05 -7.15
N ALA A 268 -13.78 11.05 -6.28
CA ALA A 268 -12.76 10.00 -6.17
C ALA A 268 -12.62 9.19 -7.47
N GLU A 269 -13.74 8.81 -8.09
CA GLU A 269 -13.74 8.06 -9.34
C GLU A 269 -13.23 8.90 -10.52
N GLN A 270 -13.64 10.17 -10.63
CA GLN A 270 -13.15 11.06 -11.67
C GLN A 270 -11.63 11.29 -11.54
N LEU A 271 -11.12 11.47 -10.32
CA LEU A 271 -9.68 11.58 -10.09
C LEU A 271 -8.92 10.31 -10.50
N ALA A 272 -9.49 9.12 -10.23
CA ALA A 272 -8.89 7.87 -10.70
C ALA A 272 -8.86 7.79 -12.23
N ILE A 273 -9.95 8.15 -12.90
CA ILE A 273 -10.06 8.17 -14.37
C ILE A 273 -9.04 9.14 -14.97
N ASP A 274 -9.03 10.40 -14.52
CA ASP A 274 -8.17 11.44 -15.07
C ASP A 274 -6.68 11.11 -14.91
N ARG A 275 -6.31 10.58 -13.73
CA ARG A 275 -4.92 10.19 -13.44
C ARG A 275 -4.50 8.97 -14.27
N ALA A 276 -5.37 7.97 -14.43
CA ALA A 276 -5.08 6.81 -15.28
C ALA A 276 -4.92 7.20 -16.75
N LYS A 277 -5.80 8.08 -17.29
CA LYS A 277 -5.64 8.63 -18.64
C LYS A 277 -4.31 9.36 -18.80
N LYS A 278 -3.92 10.15 -17.80
CA LYS A 278 -2.63 10.86 -17.81
C LYS A 278 -1.42 9.91 -17.78
N LEU A 279 -1.50 8.82 -17.02
CA LEU A 279 -0.42 7.82 -16.92
C LEU A 279 -0.22 7.04 -18.22
N PHE A 280 -1.32 6.58 -18.82
CA PHE A 280 -1.25 5.59 -19.90
C PHE A 280 -1.57 6.16 -21.29
N GLY A 281 -1.97 7.43 -21.38
CA GLY A 281 -2.28 8.09 -22.66
C GLY A 281 -3.48 7.49 -23.40
N CYS A 282 -4.40 6.84 -22.67
CA CYS A 282 -5.57 6.19 -23.26
C CYS A 282 -6.75 7.16 -23.49
N GLU A 283 -7.58 6.85 -24.49
CA GLU A 283 -8.76 7.63 -24.84
C GLU A 283 -9.87 7.46 -23.79
N HIS A 284 -10.17 6.22 -23.40
CA HIS A 284 -11.11 5.88 -22.33
C HIS A 284 -10.49 4.95 -21.30
N VAL A 285 -10.93 5.07 -20.05
CA VAL A 285 -10.58 4.13 -18.97
C VAL A 285 -11.75 3.91 -18.02
N ASN A 286 -12.03 2.65 -17.74
CA ASN A 286 -12.94 2.23 -16.70
C ASN A 286 -12.15 1.72 -15.49
N VAL A 287 -12.34 2.38 -14.34
CA VAL A 287 -11.59 2.12 -13.10
C VAL A 287 -12.36 1.25 -12.09
N GLN A 288 -13.57 0.80 -12.43
CA GLN A 288 -14.43 0.04 -11.53
C GLN A 288 -14.16 -1.47 -11.39
N PRO A 289 -13.40 -2.18 -12.26
CA PRO A 289 -13.19 -3.62 -12.07
C PRO A 289 -12.60 -3.95 -10.69
N HIS A 290 -13.19 -4.90 -9.96
CA HIS A 290 -12.69 -5.32 -8.65
C HIS A 290 -11.40 -6.16 -8.74
N SER A 291 -11.07 -6.70 -9.91
CA SER A 291 -9.84 -7.48 -10.16
C SER A 291 -9.38 -7.43 -11.61
N GLY A 292 -8.17 -7.94 -11.89
CA GLY A 292 -7.67 -8.10 -13.26
C GLY A 292 -8.50 -9.09 -14.09
N THR A 293 -8.95 -10.21 -13.50
CA THR A 293 -9.81 -11.17 -14.20
C THR A 293 -11.14 -10.54 -14.60
N GLN A 294 -11.76 -9.72 -13.74
CA GLN A 294 -12.98 -9.01 -14.10
C GLN A 294 -12.75 -7.92 -15.16
N ALA A 295 -11.60 -7.25 -15.16
CA ALA A 295 -11.23 -6.34 -16.24
C ALA A 295 -11.16 -7.10 -17.58
N ASN A 296 -10.56 -8.29 -17.58
CA ASN A 296 -10.50 -9.16 -18.76
C ASN A 296 -11.90 -9.66 -19.17
N MET A 297 -12.76 -10.03 -18.21
CA MET A 297 -14.17 -10.39 -18.48
C MET A 297 -14.90 -9.27 -19.22
N ALA A 298 -14.77 -8.02 -18.76
CA ALA A 298 -15.44 -6.88 -19.40
C ALA A 298 -15.03 -6.70 -20.86
N VAL A 299 -13.75 -6.91 -21.20
CA VAL A 299 -13.28 -6.87 -22.60
C VAL A 299 -13.88 -8.03 -23.40
N TYR A 300 -13.72 -9.27 -22.93
CA TYR A 300 -14.18 -10.44 -23.67
C TYR A 300 -15.70 -10.42 -23.90
N PHE A 301 -16.51 -10.11 -22.89
CA PHE A 301 -17.97 -10.07 -23.04
C PHE A 301 -18.47 -8.87 -23.85
N ALA A 302 -17.70 -7.79 -23.94
CA ALA A 302 -18.12 -6.61 -24.69
C ALA A 302 -18.10 -6.85 -26.20
N VAL A 303 -17.19 -7.72 -26.69
CA VAL A 303 -16.93 -7.86 -28.12
C VAL A 303 -16.97 -9.29 -28.65
N LEU A 304 -16.94 -10.31 -27.79
CA LEU A 304 -17.01 -11.71 -28.20
C LEU A 304 -18.32 -12.38 -27.78
N LYS A 305 -18.71 -13.37 -28.58
CA LYS A 305 -19.80 -14.31 -28.31
C LYS A 305 -19.22 -15.67 -27.90
N PRO A 306 -19.94 -16.47 -27.09
CA PRO A 306 -19.52 -17.85 -26.85
C PRO A 306 -19.33 -18.62 -28.17
N GLY A 307 -18.26 -19.38 -28.27
CA GLY A 307 -17.82 -20.08 -29.48
C GLY A 307 -16.91 -19.26 -30.39
N ASP A 308 -16.76 -17.95 -30.17
CA ASP A 308 -15.78 -17.17 -30.94
C ASP A 308 -14.36 -17.69 -30.69
N LYS A 309 -13.54 -17.66 -31.75
CA LYS A 309 -12.15 -18.10 -31.70
C LYS A 309 -11.25 -17.03 -31.11
N ILE A 310 -10.43 -17.42 -30.15
CA ILE A 310 -9.39 -16.56 -29.57
C ILE A 310 -8.01 -17.19 -29.71
N LEU A 311 -7.01 -16.34 -29.95
CA LEU A 311 -5.61 -16.74 -30.05
C LEU A 311 -4.83 -16.15 -28.87
N THR A 312 -4.27 -16.99 -28.01
CA THR A 312 -3.71 -16.56 -26.72
C THR A 312 -2.36 -17.21 -26.40
N MET A 313 -1.59 -16.64 -25.49
CA MET A 313 -0.31 -17.21 -25.08
C MET A 313 -0.50 -18.48 -24.25
N ASN A 314 0.25 -19.54 -24.57
CA ASN A 314 0.26 -20.76 -23.79
C ASN A 314 0.69 -20.48 -22.33
N LEU A 315 -0.04 -21.04 -21.36
CA LEU A 315 0.22 -20.90 -19.93
C LEU A 315 1.63 -21.38 -19.55
N ALA A 316 2.08 -22.52 -20.10
CA ALA A 316 3.41 -23.07 -19.84
C ALA A 316 4.54 -22.19 -20.39
N HIS A 317 4.24 -21.33 -21.36
CA HIS A 317 5.19 -20.41 -21.99
C HIS A 317 5.10 -18.99 -21.40
N GLY A 318 4.31 -18.78 -20.34
CA GLY A 318 4.23 -17.51 -19.63
C GLY A 318 2.86 -16.82 -19.69
N GLY A 319 1.85 -17.41 -20.34
CA GLY A 319 0.48 -16.88 -20.38
C GLY A 319 -0.20 -16.77 -19.00
N HIS A 320 -1.46 -16.34 -18.96
CA HIS A 320 -2.24 -16.25 -17.73
C HIS A 320 -3.55 -17.06 -17.81
N LEU A 321 -4.06 -17.51 -16.66
CA LEU A 321 -5.27 -18.33 -16.57
C LEU A 321 -6.50 -17.69 -17.24
N SER A 322 -6.61 -16.36 -17.19
CA SER A 322 -7.74 -15.64 -17.79
C SER A 322 -7.64 -15.47 -19.31
N HIS A 323 -6.60 -16.01 -19.95
CA HIS A 323 -6.39 -15.92 -21.40
C HIS A 323 -6.77 -17.24 -22.09
N GLY A 324 -7.81 -17.93 -21.61
CA GLY A 324 -8.32 -19.15 -22.24
C GLY A 324 -7.98 -20.47 -21.54
N HIS A 325 -7.58 -20.46 -20.26
CA HIS A 325 -7.42 -21.72 -19.53
C HIS A 325 -8.80 -22.42 -19.36
N PRO A 326 -8.93 -23.75 -19.57
CA PRO A 326 -10.23 -24.44 -19.55
C PRO A 326 -11.02 -24.32 -18.23
N ALA A 327 -10.32 -24.10 -17.12
CA ALA A 327 -10.97 -23.87 -15.82
C ALA A 327 -11.54 -22.45 -15.65
N ASN A 328 -11.07 -21.48 -16.46
CA ASN A 328 -11.49 -20.08 -16.42
C ASN A 328 -12.67 -19.81 -17.37
N PHE A 329 -13.45 -18.74 -17.14
CA PHE A 329 -14.58 -18.36 -18.02
C PHE A 329 -14.15 -18.27 -19.49
N SER A 330 -12.97 -17.71 -19.75
CA SER A 330 -12.43 -17.52 -21.10
C SER A 330 -12.24 -18.86 -21.83
N GLY A 331 -11.70 -19.88 -21.19
CA GLY A 331 -11.55 -21.22 -21.79
C GLY A 331 -12.84 -22.05 -21.80
N LYS A 332 -13.85 -21.67 -21.00
CA LYS A 332 -15.18 -22.31 -21.02
C LYS A 332 -16.07 -21.79 -22.14
N PHE A 333 -15.94 -20.52 -22.49
CA PHE A 333 -16.87 -19.85 -23.40
C PHE A 333 -16.33 -19.70 -24.82
N TYR A 334 -15.02 -19.66 -25.03
CA TYR A 334 -14.42 -19.38 -26.34
C TYR A 334 -13.61 -20.56 -26.86
N GLU A 335 -13.44 -20.63 -28.18
CA GLU A 335 -12.57 -21.61 -28.83
C GLU A 335 -11.12 -21.11 -28.77
N VAL A 336 -10.30 -21.73 -27.91
CA VAL A 336 -8.94 -21.26 -27.63
C VAL A 336 -7.92 -21.97 -28.50
N THR A 337 -7.12 -21.19 -29.24
CA THR A 337 -5.88 -21.65 -29.88
C THR A 337 -4.70 -20.95 -29.20
N GLN A 338 -3.60 -21.67 -28.97
CA GLN A 338 -2.45 -21.14 -28.25
C GLN A 338 -1.25 -20.87 -29.17
N TYR A 339 -0.61 -19.71 -28.99
CA TYR A 339 0.73 -19.42 -29.51
C TYR A 339 1.77 -19.50 -28.37
N GLY A 340 3.05 -19.53 -28.74
CA GLY A 340 4.13 -19.75 -27.78
C GLY A 340 5.40 -18.98 -28.08
N VAL A 341 6.46 -19.40 -27.40
CA VAL A 341 7.83 -18.97 -27.63
C VAL A 341 8.55 -19.96 -28.55
N ASP A 342 9.57 -19.50 -29.24
CA ASP A 342 10.54 -20.36 -29.91
C ASP A 342 11.39 -21.10 -28.87
N GLU A 343 11.59 -22.40 -29.09
CA GLU A 343 12.23 -23.30 -28.12
C GLU A 343 13.72 -22.97 -27.88
N LYS A 344 14.38 -22.32 -28.84
CA LYS A 344 15.82 -22.01 -28.76
C LYS A 344 16.08 -20.65 -28.14
N THR A 345 15.28 -19.66 -28.50
CA THR A 345 15.45 -18.26 -28.08
C THR A 345 14.63 -17.90 -26.86
N GLU A 346 13.63 -18.71 -26.51
CA GLU A 346 12.65 -18.48 -25.44
C GLU A 346 11.93 -17.12 -25.59
N GLN A 347 11.85 -16.64 -26.84
CA GLN A 347 11.15 -15.41 -27.21
C GLN A 347 9.90 -15.74 -28.00
N LEU A 348 8.90 -14.87 -27.95
CA LEU A 348 7.69 -15.02 -28.74
C LEU A 348 8.01 -15.22 -30.22
N ASP A 349 7.52 -16.32 -30.78
CA ASP A 349 7.65 -16.60 -32.21
C ASP A 349 6.55 -15.87 -32.96
N TYR A 350 6.84 -14.63 -33.35
CA TYR A 350 5.89 -13.76 -34.06
C TYR A 350 5.52 -14.29 -35.45
N ASP A 351 6.39 -15.06 -36.10
CA ASP A 351 6.13 -15.61 -37.42
C ASP A 351 5.24 -16.86 -37.35
N ALA A 352 5.44 -17.72 -36.34
CA ALA A 352 4.50 -18.77 -36.03
C ALA A 352 3.14 -18.22 -35.58
N LEU A 353 3.13 -17.15 -34.76
CA LEU A 353 1.92 -16.45 -34.35
C LEU A 353 1.16 -15.91 -35.57
N GLN A 354 1.86 -15.31 -36.54
CA GLN A 354 1.24 -14.84 -37.78
C GLN A 354 0.61 -15.97 -38.59
N LYS A 355 1.35 -17.06 -38.85
CA LYS A 355 0.82 -18.22 -39.59
C LYS A 355 -0.41 -18.80 -38.91
N LEU A 356 -0.37 -18.90 -37.58
CA LEU A 356 -1.48 -19.42 -36.78
C LEU A 356 -2.70 -18.49 -36.84
N ALA A 357 -2.49 -17.17 -36.79
CA ALA A 357 -3.55 -16.19 -36.96
C ALA A 357 -4.22 -16.32 -38.34
N GLU A 358 -3.44 -16.48 -39.41
CA GLU A 358 -3.94 -16.66 -40.79
C GLU A 358 -4.76 -17.94 -40.95
N GLN A 359 -4.35 -19.03 -40.28
CA GLN A 359 -5.05 -20.32 -40.29
C GLN A 359 -6.35 -20.30 -39.47
N VAL A 360 -6.29 -19.78 -38.25
CA VAL A 360 -7.40 -19.82 -37.28
C VAL A 360 -8.43 -18.74 -37.57
N ARG A 361 -7.98 -17.58 -38.05
CA ARG A 361 -8.75 -16.34 -38.21
C ARG A 361 -9.55 -16.01 -36.92
N PRO A 362 -8.86 -15.77 -35.79
CA PRO A 362 -9.52 -15.52 -34.52
C PRO A 362 -10.29 -14.19 -34.55
N ALA A 363 -11.34 -14.08 -33.73
CA ALA A 363 -12.01 -12.81 -33.47
C ALA A 363 -11.12 -11.87 -32.65
N MET A 364 -10.26 -12.44 -31.79
CA MET A 364 -9.35 -11.69 -30.93
C MET A 364 -8.01 -12.39 -30.75
N ILE A 365 -6.93 -11.61 -30.78
CA ILE A 365 -5.61 -12.00 -30.30
C ILE A 365 -5.42 -11.37 -28.91
N THR A 366 -5.20 -12.20 -27.89
CA THR A 366 -4.88 -11.75 -26.54
C THR A 366 -3.41 -11.95 -26.25
N ALA A 367 -2.71 -10.88 -25.91
CA ALA A 367 -1.30 -10.94 -25.49
C ALA A 367 -1.08 -10.29 -24.12
N GLY A 368 -0.06 -10.75 -23.42
CA GLY A 368 0.17 -10.45 -22.01
C GLY A 368 0.68 -11.71 -21.32
N ALA A 369 1.47 -11.54 -20.26
CA ALA A 369 2.12 -12.66 -19.61
C ALA A 369 2.22 -12.46 -18.10
N SER A 370 2.22 -13.59 -17.40
CA SER A 370 2.56 -13.68 -15.97
C SER A 370 4.03 -14.02 -15.75
N ALA A 371 4.63 -14.77 -16.68
CA ALA A 371 5.99 -15.27 -16.58
C ALA A 371 6.70 -15.24 -17.93
N TYR A 372 6.87 -14.05 -18.50
CA TYR A 372 7.66 -13.84 -19.72
C TYR A 372 8.65 -12.68 -19.50
N PRO A 373 9.98 -12.92 -19.52
CA PRO A 373 10.97 -11.95 -19.07
C PRO A 373 11.46 -10.99 -20.17
N ARG A 374 10.76 -10.91 -21.31
CA ARG A 374 11.17 -10.12 -22.48
C ARG A 374 10.11 -9.09 -22.84
N VAL A 375 10.53 -8.11 -23.63
CA VAL A 375 9.66 -7.05 -24.15
C VAL A 375 8.76 -7.62 -25.24
N PHE A 376 7.50 -7.17 -25.27
CA PHE A 376 6.57 -7.45 -26.36
C PHE A 376 6.71 -6.42 -27.49
N ASP A 377 6.79 -6.88 -28.73
CA ASP A 377 6.62 -6.05 -29.92
C ASP A 377 5.11 -5.81 -30.19
N PHE A 378 4.53 -4.81 -29.51
CA PHE A 378 3.13 -4.42 -29.70
C PHE A 378 2.80 -3.97 -31.14
N PRO A 379 3.64 -3.20 -31.85
CA PRO A 379 3.43 -2.91 -33.27
C PRO A 379 3.34 -4.17 -34.15
N ARG A 380 4.17 -5.19 -33.92
CA ARG A 380 4.10 -6.47 -34.65
C ARG A 380 2.81 -7.22 -34.33
N LEU A 381 2.40 -7.29 -33.06
CA LEU A 381 1.11 -7.90 -32.68
C LEU A 381 -0.06 -7.20 -33.36
N ARG A 382 -0.05 -5.87 -33.43
CA ARG A 382 -1.10 -5.10 -34.10
C ARG A 382 -1.16 -5.40 -35.59
N ARG A 383 -0.02 -5.42 -36.29
CA ARG A 383 0.04 -5.80 -37.72
C ARG A 383 -0.53 -7.19 -37.98
N ILE A 384 -0.25 -8.16 -37.09
CA ILE A 384 -0.78 -9.52 -37.22
C ILE A 384 -2.29 -9.53 -37.02
N ALA A 385 -2.79 -8.89 -35.96
CA ALA A 385 -4.23 -8.79 -35.71
C ALA A 385 -4.98 -8.15 -36.90
N ASP A 386 -4.48 -7.02 -37.40
CA ASP A 386 -5.06 -6.31 -38.55
C ASP A 386 -5.06 -7.17 -39.83
N SER A 387 -4.01 -7.98 -40.06
CA SER A 387 -3.90 -8.81 -41.27
C SER A 387 -5.00 -9.86 -41.42
N VAL A 388 -5.61 -10.28 -40.30
CA VAL A 388 -6.68 -11.29 -40.28
C VAL A 388 -8.03 -10.73 -39.85
N GLY A 389 -8.10 -9.43 -39.51
CA GLY A 389 -9.30 -8.75 -39.04
C GLY A 389 -9.64 -9.02 -37.57
N ALA A 390 -8.67 -9.45 -36.75
CA ALA A 390 -8.86 -9.71 -35.33
C ALA A 390 -8.73 -8.42 -34.49
N LEU A 391 -9.41 -8.36 -33.35
CA LEU A 391 -9.14 -7.36 -32.33
C LEU A 391 -7.86 -7.70 -31.56
N LEU A 392 -7.05 -6.70 -31.21
CA LEU A 392 -5.91 -6.88 -30.31
C LEU A 392 -6.29 -6.45 -28.88
N PHE A 393 -6.12 -7.39 -27.95
CA PHE A 393 -6.30 -7.18 -26.53
C PHE A 393 -4.98 -7.45 -25.78
N ILE A 394 -4.47 -6.44 -25.06
CA ILE A 394 -3.26 -6.56 -24.24
C ILE A 394 -3.59 -6.56 -22.75
N ASP A 395 -3.16 -7.58 -22.01
CA ASP A 395 -3.13 -7.59 -20.55
C ASP A 395 -1.70 -7.26 -20.07
N MET A 396 -1.52 -6.04 -19.56
CA MET A 396 -0.22 -5.54 -19.11
C MET A 396 0.00 -5.66 -17.59
N ALA A 397 -0.78 -6.49 -16.89
CA ALA A 397 -0.83 -6.58 -15.43
C ALA A 397 0.53 -6.57 -14.71
N HIS A 398 1.51 -7.33 -15.19
CA HIS A 398 2.85 -7.42 -14.58
C HIS A 398 3.73 -6.20 -14.85
N ILE A 399 3.58 -5.55 -16.00
CA ILE A 399 4.48 -4.47 -16.46
C ILE A 399 3.87 -3.08 -16.30
N ALA A 400 2.65 -2.95 -15.77
CA ALA A 400 1.93 -1.67 -15.71
C ALA A 400 2.70 -0.53 -15.02
N GLY A 401 3.42 -0.82 -13.92
CA GLY A 401 4.29 0.17 -13.28
C GLY A 401 5.46 0.58 -14.16
N LEU A 402 6.08 -0.37 -14.87
CA LEU A 402 7.17 -0.10 -15.80
C LEU A 402 6.70 0.73 -17.01
N VAL A 403 5.51 0.44 -17.52
CA VAL A 403 4.87 1.24 -18.59
C VAL A 403 4.57 2.66 -18.09
N ALA A 404 3.96 2.79 -16.90
CA ALA A 404 3.68 4.10 -16.28
C ALA A 404 4.95 4.93 -16.04
N ALA A 405 6.06 4.29 -15.69
CA ALA A 405 7.35 4.93 -15.49
C ALA A 405 8.12 5.23 -16.79
N GLY A 406 7.67 4.72 -17.94
CA GLY A 406 8.37 4.83 -19.23
C GLY A 406 9.58 3.92 -19.37
N GLN A 407 9.69 2.87 -18.53
CA GLN A 407 10.78 1.88 -18.53
C GLN A 407 10.45 0.61 -19.33
N HIS A 408 9.22 0.50 -19.85
CA HIS A 408 8.79 -0.54 -20.77
C HIS A 408 7.94 0.08 -21.88
N PRO A 409 8.00 -0.39 -23.14
CA PRO A 409 7.12 0.08 -24.21
C PRO A 409 5.65 0.05 -23.82
N SER A 410 4.90 1.07 -24.26
CA SER A 410 3.46 1.15 -24.03
C SER A 410 2.69 0.33 -25.08
N PRO A 411 1.67 -0.45 -24.67
CA PRO A 411 0.74 -1.07 -25.61
C PRO A 411 -0.28 -0.08 -26.20
N VAL A 412 -0.41 1.13 -25.64
CA VAL A 412 -1.20 2.23 -26.20
C VAL A 412 -0.28 3.05 -27.13
N PRO A 413 -0.65 3.31 -28.40
CA PRO A 413 -1.97 3.13 -29.03
C PRO A 413 -2.11 1.85 -29.87
N HIS A 414 -1.24 0.85 -29.72
CA HIS A 414 -1.21 -0.32 -30.61
C HIS A 414 -2.39 -1.28 -30.43
N ALA A 415 -3.01 -1.35 -29.25
CA ALA A 415 -4.11 -2.26 -28.95
C ALA A 415 -5.46 -1.54 -28.80
N GLN A 416 -6.54 -2.17 -29.32
CA GLN A 416 -7.90 -1.68 -29.13
C GLN A 416 -8.34 -1.73 -27.66
N PHE A 417 -7.83 -2.73 -26.92
CA PHE A 417 -8.10 -2.93 -25.50
C PHE A 417 -6.79 -3.17 -24.74
N VAL A 418 -6.64 -2.50 -23.60
CA VAL A 418 -5.56 -2.75 -22.65
C VAL A 418 -6.15 -2.92 -21.26
N THR A 419 -5.88 -4.03 -20.59
CA THR A 419 -6.24 -4.22 -19.18
C THR A 419 -4.99 -4.27 -18.31
N THR A 420 -5.17 -3.97 -17.03
CA THR A 420 -4.13 -4.22 -16.04
C THR A 420 -4.73 -4.42 -14.65
N THR A 421 -3.98 -5.11 -13.79
CA THR A 421 -4.13 -5.01 -12.34
C THR A 421 -3.47 -3.75 -11.78
N THR A 422 -3.88 -3.32 -10.59
CA THR A 422 -3.31 -2.14 -9.92
C THR A 422 -2.29 -2.45 -8.83
N HIS A 423 -2.12 -3.70 -8.40
CA HIS A 423 -1.35 -4.08 -7.20
C HIS A 423 0.06 -4.63 -7.44
N LYS A 424 0.42 -4.95 -8.69
CA LYS A 424 1.74 -5.55 -9.02
C LYS A 424 2.84 -4.47 -9.07
N SER A 425 3.49 -4.31 -10.22
CA SER A 425 4.48 -3.25 -10.44
C SER A 425 3.92 -1.84 -10.26
N LEU A 426 2.60 -1.64 -10.41
CA LEU A 426 1.95 -0.34 -10.18
C LEU A 426 1.78 0.02 -8.68
N ARG A 427 1.98 -0.95 -7.77
CA ARG A 427 2.07 -0.74 -6.31
C ARG A 427 0.84 -0.06 -5.67
N GLY A 428 -0.35 -0.32 -6.20
CA GLY A 428 -1.63 0.16 -5.69
C GLY A 428 -2.46 -0.91 -4.97
N PRO A 429 -3.77 -0.65 -4.78
CA PRO A 429 -4.65 -1.61 -4.13
C PRO A 429 -4.95 -2.80 -5.06
N ARG A 430 -5.49 -3.89 -4.51
CA ARG A 430 -6.04 -4.98 -5.34
C ARG A 430 -7.22 -4.46 -6.16
N GLY A 431 -7.24 -4.75 -7.45
CA GLY A 431 -8.14 -4.12 -8.41
C GLY A 431 -7.67 -4.32 -9.85
N GLY A 432 -8.52 -3.91 -10.80
CA GLY A 432 -8.16 -3.80 -12.22
C GLY A 432 -8.71 -2.54 -12.87
N ILE A 433 -8.22 -2.23 -14.07
CA ILE A 433 -8.77 -1.19 -14.95
C ILE A 433 -8.84 -1.72 -16.39
N VAL A 434 -9.77 -1.17 -17.17
CA VAL A 434 -9.88 -1.41 -18.62
C VAL A 434 -9.65 -0.11 -19.34
N MET A 435 -8.72 -0.07 -20.28
CA MET A 435 -8.49 1.03 -21.19
C MET A 435 -8.87 0.60 -22.61
N CYS A 436 -9.44 1.50 -23.40
CA CYS A 436 -9.80 1.21 -24.78
C CYS A 436 -9.80 2.47 -25.65
N GLU A 437 -9.86 2.24 -26.97
CA GLU A 437 -10.23 3.28 -27.94
C GLU A 437 -11.65 3.81 -27.64
N GLU A 438 -11.90 5.09 -27.92
CA GLU A 438 -13.14 5.81 -27.58
C GLU A 438 -14.39 5.14 -28.14
N LYS A 439 -14.32 4.56 -29.35
CA LYS A 439 -15.44 3.87 -29.99
C LYS A 439 -15.96 2.66 -29.18
N PHE A 440 -15.15 2.12 -28.27
CA PHE A 440 -15.53 1.02 -27.39
C PHE A 440 -15.93 1.46 -25.97
N ALA A 441 -15.79 2.75 -25.63
CA ALA A 441 -16.02 3.25 -24.26
C ALA A 441 -17.41 2.86 -23.74
N LYS A 442 -18.46 3.14 -24.53
CA LYS A 442 -19.84 2.84 -24.14
C LYS A 442 -20.08 1.35 -23.92
N ILE A 443 -19.54 0.48 -24.78
CA ILE A 443 -19.80 -0.96 -24.66
C ILE A 443 -19.01 -1.59 -23.52
N ILE A 444 -17.78 -1.13 -23.25
CA ILE A 444 -17.02 -1.54 -22.07
C ILE A 444 -17.75 -1.13 -20.80
N ASP A 445 -18.20 0.13 -20.71
CA ASP A 445 -18.89 0.62 -19.53
C ASP A 445 -20.21 -0.13 -19.29
N SER A 446 -21.02 -0.35 -20.32
CA SER A 446 -22.28 -1.11 -20.17
C SER A 446 -22.06 -2.60 -19.90
N THR A 447 -20.97 -3.17 -20.38
CA THR A 447 -20.62 -4.58 -20.13
C THR A 447 -20.09 -4.77 -18.72
N LEU A 448 -19.29 -3.82 -18.21
CA LEU A 448 -18.83 -3.90 -16.84
C LEU A 448 -20.01 -3.77 -15.86
N PHE A 449 -20.78 -2.69 -15.98
CA PHE A 449 -22.00 -2.46 -15.21
C PHE A 449 -23.15 -2.06 -16.16
N PRO A 450 -24.30 -2.74 -16.12
CA PRO A 450 -24.70 -3.80 -15.17
C PRO A 450 -24.31 -5.23 -15.58
N GLY A 451 -23.46 -5.41 -16.60
CA GLY A 451 -23.23 -6.73 -17.20
C GLY A 451 -22.52 -7.75 -16.29
N VAL A 452 -21.28 -7.49 -15.85
CA VAL A 452 -20.47 -8.46 -15.07
C VAL A 452 -20.26 -8.07 -13.60
N GLN A 453 -20.71 -6.88 -13.21
CA GLN A 453 -20.51 -6.32 -11.88
C GLN A 453 -21.74 -5.52 -11.42
N GLY A 454 -21.97 -5.49 -10.10
CA GLY A 454 -22.90 -4.57 -9.43
C GLY A 454 -22.19 -3.30 -8.94
N GLY A 455 -22.40 -2.93 -7.67
CA GLY A 455 -21.81 -1.74 -7.05
C GLY A 455 -20.27 -1.65 -7.14
N PRO A 456 -19.71 -0.48 -7.52
CA PRO A 456 -18.26 -0.26 -7.48
C PRO A 456 -17.74 -0.18 -6.04
N LEU A 457 -16.52 -0.68 -5.82
CA LEU A 457 -15.83 -0.58 -4.53
C LEU A 457 -15.19 0.81 -4.39
N MET A 458 -15.95 1.80 -3.90
CA MET A 458 -15.49 3.21 -3.90
C MET A 458 -14.21 3.44 -3.07
N HIS A 459 -14.01 2.70 -1.99
CA HIS A 459 -12.77 2.72 -1.20
C HIS A 459 -11.57 2.21 -1.99
N VAL A 460 -11.74 1.16 -2.80
CA VAL A 460 -10.70 0.65 -3.71
C VAL A 460 -10.44 1.65 -4.84
N ILE A 461 -11.48 2.27 -5.42
CA ILE A 461 -11.31 3.29 -6.47
C ILE A 461 -10.55 4.51 -5.95
N ALA A 462 -10.85 4.99 -4.74
CA ALA A 462 -10.09 6.06 -4.11
C ALA A 462 -8.63 5.65 -3.86
N ALA A 463 -8.40 4.43 -3.39
CA ALA A 463 -7.06 3.87 -3.24
C ALA A 463 -6.30 3.76 -4.58
N LYS A 464 -6.99 3.42 -5.68
CA LYS A 464 -6.42 3.47 -7.04
C LYS A 464 -6.05 4.91 -7.42
N ALA A 465 -6.90 5.89 -7.10
CA ALA A 465 -6.59 7.30 -7.36
C ALA A 465 -5.32 7.76 -6.63
N VAL A 466 -5.11 7.34 -5.38
CA VAL A 466 -3.88 7.61 -4.62
C VAL A 466 -2.67 6.96 -5.30
N CYS A 467 -2.74 5.67 -5.62
CA CYS A 467 -1.70 4.95 -6.36
C CYS A 467 -1.33 5.66 -7.68
N PHE A 468 -2.32 6.09 -8.47
CA PHE A 468 -2.05 6.79 -9.72
C PHE A 468 -1.42 8.17 -9.50
N HIS A 469 -1.77 8.85 -8.41
CA HIS A 469 -1.11 10.10 -8.06
C HIS A 469 0.36 9.89 -7.70
N GLU A 470 0.67 8.86 -6.92
CA GLU A 470 2.06 8.46 -6.61
C GLU A 470 2.82 8.09 -7.88
N ALA A 471 2.22 7.31 -8.78
CA ALA A 471 2.83 6.91 -10.05
C ALA A 471 3.07 8.09 -11.02
N LEU A 472 2.36 9.20 -10.85
CA LEU A 472 2.59 10.44 -11.60
C LEU A 472 3.79 11.25 -11.06
N GLN A 473 4.31 10.93 -9.88
CA GLN A 473 5.42 11.67 -9.28
C GLN A 473 6.78 11.23 -9.86
N PRO A 474 7.76 12.14 -9.96
CA PRO A 474 9.09 11.80 -10.47
C PRO A 474 9.77 10.65 -9.72
N GLN A 475 9.55 10.51 -8.41
CA GLN A 475 10.17 9.48 -7.57
C GLN A 475 9.68 8.05 -7.88
N PHE A 476 8.60 7.92 -8.64
CA PHE A 476 8.13 6.61 -9.10
C PHE A 476 8.92 6.10 -10.32
N ARG A 477 9.54 7.00 -11.08
CA ARG A 477 10.44 6.68 -12.20
C ARG A 477 11.85 6.43 -11.69
#